data_AF-A0A2T1D085-F1
#
_entry.id   AF-A0A2T1D085-F1
#
_cell.length_a   1.000
_cell.length_b   1.000
_cell.length_c   1.000
_cell.angle_alpha   90.00
_cell.angle_beta   90.00
_cell.angle_gamma   90.00
#
_symmetry.space_group_name_H-M   'P 1'
#
loop_
_entity.id
_entity.type
_entity.pdbx_description
1 polymer ?
#
loop_
_entity_poly.entity_id
_entity_poly.type
_entity_poly.pdbx_seq_one_letter_code
_entity_poly.pdbx_strand_id
1 'polypeptide(L)'
;MARSLTLWFIWLSFIIYLLFLAPPLQPNTFQPVQVLLSGRIPLINPVVLALFSLVGIWLLIYSCLIFADGRMQPLPAWMFMLAAVGTGVFALLPYLALRQPNQSFSGEKDPWIAVMDSQTTGVILTISTIILLLYALLWGDWASFAQEFMTNRFVHGMSLAFCLFCVLFPYPTLLQDDMVRRGLEPNSQLFQIAAWIPLLGPLAYLCLRPSLLSFRFGNP
;
A
#
# COMPACT_ATOMS: atom_id res chain seq x y z
N MET A 1 -18.86 9.81 9.07
CA MET A 1 -18.69 11.08 8.32
C MET A 1 -17.29 11.66 8.47
N ALA A 2 -16.79 11.95 9.68
CA ALA A 2 -15.46 12.55 9.88
C ALA A 2 -14.31 11.82 9.15
N ARG A 3 -14.25 10.49 9.24
CA ARG A 3 -13.23 9.65 8.57
C ARG A 3 -13.14 9.89 7.05
N SER A 4 -14.27 9.84 6.36
CA SER A 4 -14.34 10.02 4.90
C SER A 4 -13.92 11.43 4.51
N LEU A 5 -14.36 12.44 5.28
CA LEU A 5 -13.95 13.84 5.09
C LEU A 5 -12.42 14.01 5.24
N THR A 6 -11.81 13.39 6.26
CA THR A 6 -10.35 13.41 6.44
C THR A 6 -9.62 12.79 5.25
N LEU A 7 -10.10 11.65 4.73
CA LEU A 7 -9.47 11.00 3.57
C LEU A 7 -9.60 11.83 2.30
N TRP A 8 -10.76 12.45 2.07
CA TRP A 8 -10.94 13.40 0.97
C TRP A 8 -10.04 14.62 1.11
N PHE A 9 -9.92 15.18 2.32
CA PHE A 9 -9.04 16.31 2.59
C PHE A 9 -7.57 15.95 2.33
N ILE A 10 -7.11 14.78 2.79
CA ILE A 10 -5.77 14.26 2.52
C ILE A 10 -5.55 14.11 1.01
N TRP A 11 -6.52 13.51 0.30
CA TRP A 11 -6.45 13.29 -1.14
C TRP A 11 -6.36 14.60 -1.94
N LEU A 12 -7.27 15.54 -1.70
CA LEU A 12 -7.24 16.86 -2.34
C LEU A 12 -5.96 17.63 -2.00
N SER A 13 -5.55 17.63 -0.73
CA SER A 13 -4.32 18.30 -0.30
C SER A 13 -3.09 17.71 -0.98
N PHE A 14 -3.03 16.39 -1.14
CA PHE A 14 -1.91 15.74 -1.81
C PHE A 14 -1.85 16.07 -3.30
N ILE A 15 -3.01 16.11 -3.99
CA ILE A 15 -3.10 16.55 -5.39
C ILE A 15 -2.66 18.01 -5.52
N ILE A 16 -3.21 18.91 -4.72
CA ILE A 16 -2.87 20.34 -4.72
C ILE A 16 -1.37 20.51 -4.46
N TYR A 17 -0.83 19.78 -3.48
CA TYR A 17 0.60 19.82 -3.19
C TYR A 17 1.45 19.40 -4.40
N LEU A 18 1.14 18.28 -5.07
CA LEU A 18 1.92 17.86 -6.25
C LEU A 18 1.78 18.79 -7.46
N LEU A 19 0.65 19.49 -7.59
CA LEU A 19 0.44 20.42 -8.70
C LEU A 19 1.19 21.75 -8.49
N PHE A 20 1.18 22.28 -7.28
CA PHE A 20 1.66 23.63 -6.98
C PHE A 20 2.99 23.71 -6.22
N LEU A 21 3.30 22.73 -5.36
CA LEU A 21 4.47 22.78 -4.48
C LEU A 21 5.58 21.79 -4.88
N ALA A 22 5.23 20.67 -5.51
CA ALA A 22 6.23 19.71 -5.97
C ALA A 22 7.10 20.28 -7.11
N PRO A 23 8.33 19.75 -7.32
CA PRO A 23 9.24 20.23 -8.35
C PRO A 23 8.56 20.36 -9.72
N PRO A 24 8.92 21.31 -10.59
CA PRO A 24 8.24 21.51 -11.87
C PRO A 24 8.30 20.25 -12.76
N LEU A 25 7.28 20.06 -13.62
CA LEU A 25 7.30 19.00 -14.62
C LEU A 25 8.41 19.27 -15.64
N GLN A 26 9.42 18.41 -15.65
CA GLN A 26 10.51 18.43 -16.63
C GLN A 26 10.33 17.31 -17.67
N PRO A 27 10.86 17.44 -18.89
CA PRO A 27 10.73 16.40 -19.93
C PRO A 27 11.23 15.01 -19.51
N ASN A 28 12.23 14.96 -18.62
CA ASN A 28 12.86 13.76 -18.07
C ASN A 28 12.20 13.26 -16.76
N THR A 29 11.05 13.81 -16.34
CA THR A 29 10.38 13.43 -15.08
C THR A 29 10.14 11.92 -15.00
N PHE A 30 9.67 11.31 -16.10
CA PHE A 30 9.35 9.88 -16.16
C PHE A 30 10.53 9.01 -16.61
N GLN A 31 11.72 9.57 -16.75
CA GLN A 31 12.91 8.84 -17.20
C GLN A 31 13.21 7.61 -16.33
N PRO A 32 13.09 7.62 -14.98
CA PRO A 32 13.31 6.42 -14.18
C PRO A 32 12.40 5.26 -14.57
N VAL A 33 11.10 5.54 -14.82
CA VAL A 33 10.12 4.53 -15.26
C VAL A 33 10.39 4.07 -16.68
N GLN A 34 10.73 4.99 -17.60
CA GLN A 34 11.05 4.64 -18.98
C GLN A 34 12.28 3.74 -19.05
N VAL A 35 13.32 4.04 -18.28
CA VAL A 35 14.54 3.22 -18.17
C VAL A 35 14.22 1.84 -17.61
N LEU A 36 13.38 1.77 -16.57
CA LEU A 36 12.92 0.51 -15.98
C LEU A 36 12.19 -0.36 -17.01
N LEU A 37 11.23 0.23 -17.73
CA LEU A 37 10.45 -0.47 -18.77
C LEU A 37 11.31 -0.87 -19.98
N SER A 38 12.40 -0.13 -20.25
CA SER A 38 13.36 -0.47 -21.30
C SER A 38 14.38 -1.55 -20.90
N GLY A 39 14.31 -2.07 -19.67
CA GLY A 39 15.22 -3.10 -19.15
C GLY A 39 16.63 -2.59 -18.80
N ARG A 40 16.86 -1.28 -18.82
CA ARG A 40 18.17 -0.67 -18.54
C ARG A 40 18.36 -0.38 -17.04
N ILE A 41 18.05 -1.39 -16.22
CA ILE A 41 18.03 -1.31 -14.75
C ILE A 41 19.33 -0.72 -14.16
N PRO A 42 20.55 -1.05 -14.65
CA PRO A 42 21.79 -0.51 -14.09
C PRO A 42 21.96 1.02 -14.18
N LEU A 43 21.13 1.70 -14.99
CA LEU A 43 21.16 3.17 -15.12
C LEU A 43 20.29 3.89 -14.09
N ILE A 44 19.54 3.17 -13.26
CA ILE A 44 18.65 3.73 -12.25
C ILE A 44 19.37 3.70 -10.91
N ASN A 45 19.32 4.79 -10.16
CA ASN A 45 19.77 4.82 -8.78
C ASN A 45 19.07 3.70 -7.98
N PRO A 46 19.81 2.79 -7.31
CA PRO A 46 19.23 1.70 -6.53
C PRO A 46 18.21 2.14 -5.47
N VAL A 47 18.37 3.34 -4.88
CA VAL A 47 17.39 3.91 -3.93
C VAL A 47 16.06 4.19 -4.61
N VAL A 48 16.09 4.79 -5.80
CA VAL A 48 14.89 5.13 -6.58
C VAL A 48 14.18 3.85 -7.05
N LEU A 49 14.95 2.87 -7.52
CA LEU A 49 14.42 1.57 -7.93
C LEU A 49 13.75 0.86 -6.75
N ALA A 50 14.43 0.79 -5.60
CA ALA A 50 13.87 0.19 -4.40
C ALA A 50 12.61 0.91 -3.94
N LEU A 51 12.60 2.25 -3.92
CA LEU A 51 11.42 3.04 -3.56
C LEU A 51 10.23 2.76 -4.49
N PHE A 52 10.46 2.68 -5.80
CA PHE A 52 9.42 2.31 -6.77
C PHE A 52 8.87 0.92 -6.50
N SER A 53 9.74 -0.07 -6.29
CA SER A 53 9.33 -1.43 -5.95
C SER A 53 8.60 -1.51 -4.61
N LEU A 54 9.01 -0.71 -3.61
CA LEU A 54 8.37 -0.62 -2.30
C LEU A 54 6.96 -0.02 -2.37
N VAL A 55 6.71 0.92 -3.27
CA VAL A 55 5.33 1.36 -3.58
C VAL A 55 4.50 0.20 -4.13
N GLY A 56 5.08 -0.64 -4.99
CA GLY A 56 4.43 -1.88 -5.44
C GLY A 56 4.14 -2.86 -4.29
N ILE A 57 5.08 -3.03 -3.36
CA ILE A 57 4.88 -3.84 -2.15
C ILE A 57 3.73 -3.28 -1.31
N TRP A 58 3.65 -1.96 -1.14
CA TRP A 58 2.51 -1.34 -0.45
C TRP A 58 1.18 -1.66 -1.12
N LEU A 59 1.09 -1.58 -2.45
CA LEU A 59 -0.13 -1.98 -3.16
C LEU A 59 -0.50 -3.45 -2.91
N LEU A 60 0.48 -4.35 -2.82
CA LEU A 60 0.25 -5.75 -2.47
C LEU A 60 -0.19 -5.92 -1.01
N ILE A 61 0.40 -5.17 -0.07
CA ILE A 61 -0.04 -5.13 1.32
C ILE A 61 -1.51 -4.69 1.40
N TYR A 62 -1.88 -3.60 0.73
CA TYR A 62 -3.27 -3.14 0.69
C TYR A 62 -4.19 -4.16 -0.01
N SER A 63 -3.73 -4.81 -1.07
CA SER A 63 -4.48 -5.89 -1.75
C SER A 63 -4.86 -7.01 -0.77
N CYS A 64 -3.95 -7.38 0.13
CA CYS A 64 -4.17 -8.43 1.15
C CYS A 64 -5.33 -8.14 2.11
N LEU A 65 -5.80 -6.89 2.19
CA LEU A 65 -6.93 -6.48 3.02
C LEU A 65 -8.13 -6.06 2.15
N ILE A 66 -7.87 -5.30 1.09
CA ILE A 66 -8.90 -4.67 0.25
C ILE A 66 -9.72 -5.69 -0.54
N PHE A 67 -9.14 -6.79 -1.05
CA PHE A 67 -9.93 -7.73 -1.84
C PHE A 67 -10.98 -8.47 -1.01
N ALA A 68 -10.65 -8.83 0.24
CA ALA A 68 -11.61 -9.38 1.17
C ALA A 68 -12.63 -8.32 1.64
N ASP A 69 -12.21 -7.08 1.83
CA ASP A 69 -13.12 -5.96 2.10
C ASP A 69 -14.10 -5.70 0.96
N GLY A 70 -13.60 -5.61 -0.27
CA GLY A 70 -14.34 -5.26 -1.46
C GLY A 70 -15.47 -6.22 -1.82
N ARG A 71 -15.42 -7.47 -1.36
CA ARG A 71 -16.53 -8.43 -1.48
C ARG A 71 -17.79 -7.99 -0.73
N MET A 72 -17.61 -7.15 0.29
CA MET A 72 -18.65 -6.64 1.15
C MET A 72 -18.94 -5.16 0.91
N GLN A 73 -18.39 -4.59 -0.17
CA GLN A 73 -18.58 -3.19 -0.54
C GLN A 73 -19.46 -3.10 -1.79
N PRO A 74 -20.24 -2.03 -1.94
CA PRO A 74 -20.95 -1.75 -3.19
C PRO A 74 -19.99 -1.39 -4.34
N LEU A 75 -18.79 -0.93 -4.00
CA LEU A 75 -17.79 -0.49 -4.98
C LEU A 75 -16.81 -1.62 -5.31
N PRO A 76 -16.55 -1.88 -6.61
CA PRO A 76 -15.63 -2.92 -7.04
C PRO A 76 -14.19 -2.52 -6.74
N ALA A 77 -13.64 -3.05 -5.65
CA ALA A 77 -12.27 -2.78 -5.19
C ALA A 77 -11.20 -2.99 -6.27
N TRP A 78 -11.38 -3.98 -7.15
CA TRP A 78 -10.42 -4.31 -8.21
C TRP A 78 -10.19 -3.15 -9.18
N MET A 79 -11.20 -2.30 -9.45
CA MET A 79 -11.05 -1.15 -10.35
C MET A 79 -10.07 -0.13 -9.78
N PHE A 80 -10.19 0.14 -8.48
CA PHE A 80 -9.31 1.06 -7.77
C PHE A 80 -7.91 0.47 -7.59
N MET A 81 -7.81 -0.82 -7.30
CA MET A 81 -6.51 -1.50 -7.22
C MET A 81 -5.77 -1.49 -8.56
N LEU A 82 -6.48 -1.73 -9.67
CA LEU A 82 -5.89 -1.66 -11.02
C LEU A 82 -5.41 -0.24 -11.34
N ALA A 83 -6.23 0.78 -11.06
CA ALA A 83 -5.83 2.17 -11.23
C ALA A 83 -4.65 2.56 -10.31
N ALA A 84 -4.55 1.95 -9.12
CA ALA A 84 -3.46 2.17 -8.18
C ALA A 84 -2.14 1.57 -8.65
N VAL A 85 -2.13 0.57 -9.53
CA VAL A 85 -0.87 0.07 -10.13
C VAL A 85 -0.15 1.18 -10.90
N GLY A 86 -0.89 2.03 -11.63
CA GLY A 86 -0.31 3.14 -12.38
C GLY A 86 -0.13 4.42 -11.57
N THR A 87 -1.03 4.68 -10.61
CA THR A 87 -1.10 5.98 -9.90
C THR A 87 -0.72 5.90 -8.42
N GLY A 88 -0.45 4.70 -7.90
CA GLY A 88 -0.18 4.47 -6.49
C GLY A 88 -1.35 4.87 -5.59
N VAL A 89 -1.05 5.60 -4.53
CA VAL A 89 -2.02 5.99 -3.48
C VAL A 89 -3.14 6.90 -4.01
N PHE A 90 -2.96 7.55 -5.17
CA PHE A 90 -3.95 8.45 -5.77
C PHE A 90 -5.29 7.76 -6.07
N ALA A 91 -5.27 6.56 -6.64
CA ALA A 91 -6.49 5.80 -6.90
C ALA A 91 -6.99 5.05 -5.67
N LEU A 92 -6.10 4.74 -4.72
CA LEU A 92 -6.47 4.01 -3.51
C LEU A 92 -7.29 4.86 -2.53
N LEU A 93 -6.90 6.13 -2.35
CA LEU A 93 -7.52 7.04 -1.39
C LEU A 93 -9.03 7.24 -1.62
N PRO A 94 -9.52 7.48 -2.86
CA PRO A 94 -10.95 7.57 -3.13
C PRO A 94 -11.71 6.29 -2.73
N TYR A 95 -11.13 5.11 -2.98
CA TYR A 95 -11.73 3.85 -2.52
C TYR A 95 -11.85 3.82 -0.99
N LEU A 96 -10.77 4.16 -0.27
CA LEU A 96 -10.78 4.20 1.20
C LEU A 96 -11.77 5.25 1.74
N ALA A 97 -11.98 6.36 1.03
CA ALA A 97 -12.91 7.40 1.41
C ALA A 97 -14.38 6.99 1.20
N LEU A 98 -14.66 6.24 0.13
CA LEU A 98 -16.01 5.82 -0.27
C LEU A 98 -16.47 4.51 0.38
N ARG A 99 -15.55 3.60 0.72
CA ARG A 99 -15.91 2.31 1.34
C ARG A 99 -16.64 2.50 2.67
N GLN A 100 -17.55 1.61 3.00
CA GLN A 100 -18.23 1.58 4.29
C GLN A 100 -17.43 0.72 5.29
N PRO A 101 -17.32 1.09 6.57
CA PRO A 101 -16.73 0.19 7.56
C PRO A 101 -17.48 -1.15 7.57
N ASN A 102 -16.75 -2.25 7.55
CA ASN A 102 -17.35 -3.58 7.61
C ASN A 102 -16.45 -4.57 8.34
N GLN A 103 -16.98 -5.15 9.41
CA GLN A 103 -16.27 -6.04 10.31
C GLN A 103 -16.63 -7.52 10.10
N SER A 104 -17.54 -7.84 9.18
CA SER A 104 -17.88 -9.22 8.83
C SER A 104 -17.30 -9.60 7.47
N PHE A 105 -17.04 -10.88 7.29
CA PHE A 105 -16.74 -11.46 5.99
C PHE A 105 -17.76 -12.56 5.73
N SER A 106 -18.55 -12.42 4.66
CA SER A 106 -19.50 -13.44 4.23
C SER A 106 -19.17 -13.90 2.82
N GLY A 107 -19.22 -15.21 2.59
CA GLY A 107 -18.96 -15.83 1.29
C GLY A 107 -17.75 -16.75 1.31
N GLU A 108 -17.51 -17.37 0.15
CA GLU A 108 -16.38 -18.26 -0.05
C GLU A 108 -15.11 -17.49 -0.44
N LYS A 109 -13.96 -18.03 -0.03
CA LYS A 109 -12.67 -17.55 -0.51
C LYS A 109 -12.45 -18.06 -1.91
N ASP A 110 -12.53 -17.18 -2.89
CA ASP A 110 -12.01 -17.47 -4.21
C ASP A 110 -10.47 -17.68 -4.15
N PRO A 111 -9.87 -18.30 -5.18
CA PRO A 111 -8.43 -18.55 -5.19
C PRO A 111 -7.57 -17.28 -5.04
N TRP A 112 -8.04 -16.13 -5.55
CA TRP A 112 -7.33 -14.86 -5.45
C TRP A 112 -7.30 -14.36 -4.01
N ILE A 113 -8.45 -14.35 -3.33
CA ILE A 113 -8.56 -14.02 -1.90
C ILE A 113 -7.78 -15.03 -1.07
N ALA A 114 -7.78 -16.31 -1.42
CA ALA A 114 -7.00 -17.33 -0.71
C ALA A 114 -5.49 -17.03 -0.74
N VAL A 115 -4.95 -16.64 -1.90
CA VAL A 115 -3.54 -16.19 -2.02
C VAL A 115 -3.32 -14.92 -1.19
N MET A 116 -4.19 -13.92 -1.34
CA MET A 116 -4.09 -12.65 -0.62
C MET A 116 -4.27 -12.79 0.90
N ASP A 117 -4.98 -13.81 1.38
CA ASP A 117 -5.22 -14.10 2.79
C ASP A 117 -4.05 -14.86 3.44
N SER A 118 -3.30 -15.64 2.65
CA SER A 118 -2.23 -16.51 3.13
C SER A 118 -1.12 -15.76 3.88
N GLN A 119 -0.67 -16.33 5.01
CA GLN A 119 0.52 -15.87 5.73
C GLN A 119 1.79 -15.98 4.89
N THR A 120 1.86 -16.95 3.97
CA THR A 120 2.97 -17.11 3.02
C THR A 120 3.15 -15.88 2.15
N THR A 121 2.05 -15.22 1.76
CA THR A 121 2.09 -13.96 1.01
C THR A 121 2.76 -12.87 1.87
N GLY A 122 2.42 -12.78 3.16
CA GLY A 122 3.11 -11.90 4.10
C GLY A 122 4.61 -12.18 4.19
N VAL A 123 5.01 -13.45 4.28
CA VAL A 123 6.43 -13.86 4.34
C VAL A 123 7.16 -13.49 3.05
N ILE A 124 6.58 -13.77 1.87
CA ILE A 124 7.17 -13.41 0.58
C ILE A 124 7.36 -11.90 0.49
N LEU A 125 6.33 -11.11 0.81
CA LEU A 125 6.41 -9.64 0.81
C LEU A 125 7.47 -9.14 1.79
N THR A 126 7.62 -9.79 2.94
CA THR A 126 8.66 -9.45 3.93
C THR A 126 10.05 -9.69 3.39
N ILE A 127 10.30 -10.87 2.80
CA ILE A 127 11.60 -11.20 2.20
C ILE A 127 11.92 -10.23 1.05
N SER A 128 10.97 -9.99 0.15
CA SER A 128 11.13 -9.02 -0.94
C SER A 128 11.45 -7.62 -0.41
N THR A 129 10.77 -7.19 0.65
CA THR A 129 11.03 -5.90 1.29
C THR A 129 12.45 -5.83 1.85
N ILE A 130 12.89 -6.85 2.58
CA ILE A 130 14.23 -6.90 3.16
C ILE A 130 15.28 -6.84 2.05
N ILE A 131 15.10 -7.59 0.96
CA ILE A 131 16.01 -7.55 -0.20
C ILE A 131 16.08 -6.13 -0.79
N LEU A 132 14.94 -5.45 -1.00
CA LEU A 132 14.92 -4.10 -1.55
C LEU A 132 15.58 -3.08 -0.62
N LEU A 133 15.33 -3.18 0.69
CA LEU A 133 15.95 -2.29 1.69
C LEU A 133 17.46 -2.50 1.75
N LEU A 134 17.93 -3.75 1.79
CA LEU A 134 19.35 -4.06 1.72
C LEU A 134 19.96 -3.59 0.40
N TYR A 135 19.23 -3.75 -0.71
CA TYR A 135 19.68 -3.30 -2.02
C TYR A 135 19.90 -1.77 -2.07
N ALA A 136 18.92 -1.00 -1.59
CA ALA A 136 19.05 0.45 -1.47
C ALA A 136 20.15 0.87 -0.50
N LEU A 137 20.32 0.16 0.62
CA LEU A 137 21.30 0.51 1.64
C LEU A 137 22.74 0.26 1.15
N LEU A 138 22.99 -0.88 0.50
CA LEU A 138 24.34 -1.32 0.14
C LEU A 138 24.83 -0.72 -1.18
N TRP A 139 23.94 -0.48 -2.14
CA TRP A 139 24.30 0.00 -3.48
C TRP A 139 23.71 1.37 -3.84
N GLY A 140 22.91 1.97 -2.96
CA GLY A 140 22.23 3.24 -3.22
C GLY A 140 23.13 4.45 -3.11
N ASP A 141 22.98 5.38 -4.06
CA ASP A 141 23.52 6.73 -3.96
C ASP A 141 22.47 7.65 -3.34
N TRP A 142 22.54 7.80 -2.01
CA TRP A 142 21.62 8.63 -1.23
C TRP A 142 21.75 10.12 -1.52
N ALA A 143 22.93 10.60 -1.94
CA ALA A 143 23.14 11.99 -2.29
C ALA A 143 22.45 12.33 -3.62
N SER A 144 22.62 11.46 -4.62
CA SER A 144 21.89 11.58 -5.89
C SER A 144 20.39 11.43 -5.69
N PHE A 145 19.94 10.52 -4.82
CA PHE A 145 18.52 10.41 -4.46
C PHE A 145 17.97 11.70 -3.85
N ALA A 146 18.70 12.34 -2.94
CA ALA A 146 18.26 13.60 -2.34
C ALA A 146 18.13 14.72 -3.40
N GLN A 147 19.03 14.78 -4.38
CA GLN A 147 18.91 15.70 -5.51
C GLN A 147 17.69 15.38 -6.38
N GLU A 148 17.46 14.11 -6.72
CA GLU A 148 16.29 13.67 -7.47
C GLU A 148 14.99 13.96 -6.72
N PHE A 149 14.95 13.77 -5.41
CA PHE A 149 13.79 14.12 -4.59
C PHE A 149 13.45 15.62 -4.64
N MET A 150 14.45 16.49 -4.73
CA MET A 150 14.24 17.95 -4.80
C MET A 150 13.95 18.47 -6.21
N THR A 151 14.31 17.72 -7.26
CA THR A 151 14.28 18.21 -8.64
C THR A 151 13.32 17.44 -9.55
N ASN A 152 13.14 16.15 -9.32
CA ASN A 152 12.29 15.27 -10.12
C ASN A 152 10.92 15.09 -9.43
N ARG A 153 9.87 15.61 -10.07
CA ARG A 153 8.48 15.50 -9.56
C ARG A 153 8.02 14.07 -9.31
N PHE A 154 8.43 13.12 -10.16
CA PHE A 154 8.03 11.73 -10.02
C PHE A 154 8.66 11.10 -8.77
N VAL A 155 9.97 11.26 -8.59
CA VAL A 155 10.69 10.74 -7.40
C VAL A 155 10.17 11.42 -6.13
N HIS A 156 9.94 12.73 -6.17
CA HIS A 156 9.33 13.49 -5.08
C HIS A 156 7.94 12.94 -4.71
N GLY A 157 7.03 12.85 -5.68
CA GLY A 157 5.67 12.38 -5.46
C GLY A 157 5.60 10.93 -5.01
N MET A 158 6.46 10.06 -5.56
CA MET A 158 6.57 8.66 -5.16
C MET A 158 7.06 8.50 -3.73
N SER A 159 8.05 9.30 -3.31
CA SER A 159 8.55 9.32 -1.93
C SER A 159 7.46 9.72 -0.94
N LEU A 160 6.71 10.77 -1.27
CA LEU A 160 5.57 11.20 -0.45
C LEU A 160 4.44 10.17 -0.44
N ALA A 161 4.16 9.53 -1.58
CA ALA A 161 3.17 8.47 -1.67
C ALA A 161 3.54 7.27 -0.78
N PHE A 162 4.82 6.88 -0.74
CA PHE A 162 5.32 5.85 0.19
C PHE A 162 5.04 6.24 1.65
N CYS A 163 5.38 7.46 2.05
CA CYS A 163 5.06 7.96 3.40
C CYS A 163 3.55 7.97 3.67
N LEU A 164 2.75 8.31 2.66
CA LEU A 164 1.30 8.35 2.80
C LEU A 164 0.71 6.96 3.02
N PHE A 165 1.22 5.93 2.33
CA PHE A 165 0.83 4.54 2.62
C PHE A 165 1.12 4.14 4.07
N CYS A 166 2.29 4.53 4.60
CA CYS A 166 2.68 4.27 5.99
C CYS A 166 1.69 4.89 6.99
N VAL A 167 1.19 6.09 6.72
CA VAL A 167 0.24 6.79 7.61
C VAL A 167 -1.18 6.28 7.44
N LEU A 168 -1.59 5.98 6.21
CA LEU A 168 -2.95 5.52 5.91
C LEU A 168 -3.23 4.10 6.41
N PHE A 169 -2.22 3.26 6.54
CA PHE A 169 -2.40 1.86 6.96
C PHE A 169 -2.89 1.73 8.43
N PRO A 170 -2.24 2.37 9.43
CA PRO A 170 -2.73 2.36 10.81
C PRO A 170 -3.95 3.26 11.03
N TYR A 171 -4.23 4.21 10.12
CA TYR A 171 -5.38 5.10 10.23
C TYR A 171 -6.69 4.28 10.27
N PRO A 172 -7.61 4.53 11.23
CA PRO A 172 -8.71 3.64 11.61
C PRO A 172 -9.74 3.44 10.50
N THR A 173 -9.40 2.58 9.56
CA THR A 173 -10.15 2.30 8.35
C THR A 173 -10.08 0.81 8.05
N LEU A 174 -8.99 0.34 7.48
CA LEU A 174 -8.91 -0.96 6.85
C LEU A 174 -8.36 -2.04 7.78
N LEU A 175 -7.30 -1.72 8.52
CA LEU A 175 -6.65 -2.65 9.43
C LEU A 175 -7.57 -3.10 10.57
N GLN A 176 -8.28 -2.15 11.21
CA GLN A 176 -9.20 -2.46 12.31
C GLN A 176 -10.32 -3.41 11.86
N ASP A 177 -10.92 -3.14 10.70
CA ASP A 177 -11.95 -4.00 10.12
C ASP A 177 -11.42 -5.40 9.80
N ASP A 178 -10.21 -5.50 9.21
CA ASP A 178 -9.57 -6.79 8.92
C ASP A 178 -9.23 -7.57 10.20
N MET A 179 -8.81 -6.90 11.28
CA MET A 179 -8.56 -7.51 12.58
C MET A 179 -9.82 -8.12 13.18
N VAL A 180 -10.93 -7.37 13.21
CA VAL A 180 -12.20 -7.87 13.77
C VAL A 180 -12.70 -9.08 13.00
N ARG A 181 -12.58 -9.10 11.66
CA ARG A 181 -12.96 -10.26 10.82
C ARG A 181 -12.20 -11.53 11.16
N ARG A 182 -11.01 -11.39 11.73
CA ARG A 182 -10.11 -12.49 12.11
C ARG A 182 -10.20 -12.84 13.60
N GLY A 183 -11.15 -12.22 14.33
CA GLY A 183 -11.33 -12.42 15.76
C GLY A 183 -10.22 -11.79 16.61
N LEU A 184 -9.45 -10.85 16.05
CA LEU A 184 -8.42 -10.11 16.78
C LEU A 184 -9.03 -8.87 17.43
N GLU A 185 -8.56 -8.53 18.63
CA GLU A 185 -8.94 -7.30 19.31
C GLU A 185 -8.19 -6.10 18.71
N PRO A 186 -8.88 -5.12 18.09
CA PRO A 186 -8.24 -3.93 17.50
C PRO A 186 -7.51 -3.05 18.52
N ASN A 187 -7.86 -3.21 19.80
CA ASN A 187 -7.29 -2.45 20.91
C ASN A 187 -6.06 -3.12 21.54
N SER A 188 -5.63 -4.26 21.01
CA SER A 188 -4.40 -4.90 21.49
C SER A 188 -3.19 -3.99 21.25
N GLN A 189 -2.48 -3.67 22.33
CA GLN A 189 -1.29 -2.80 22.30
C GLN A 189 -0.22 -3.29 21.33
N LEU A 190 -0.05 -4.62 21.20
CA LEU A 190 0.92 -5.22 20.29
C LEU A 190 0.61 -4.88 18.83
N PHE A 191 -0.66 -4.99 18.42
CA PHE A 191 -1.06 -4.70 17.05
C PHE A 191 -1.08 -3.21 16.75
N GLN A 192 -1.40 -2.37 17.73
CA GLN A 192 -1.29 -0.92 17.58
C GLN A 192 0.16 -0.47 17.39
N ILE A 193 1.06 -0.92 18.27
CA ILE A 193 2.49 -0.59 18.17
C ILE A 193 3.05 -1.11 16.84
N ALA A 194 2.75 -2.36 16.48
CA ALA A 194 3.17 -2.93 15.21
C ALA A 194 2.66 -2.08 14.03
N ALA A 195 1.37 -1.71 14.00
CA ALA A 195 0.80 -0.95 12.89
C ALA A 195 1.47 0.42 12.64
N TRP A 196 2.05 1.03 13.68
CA TRP A 196 2.76 2.31 13.58
C TRP A 196 4.22 2.19 13.16
N ILE A 197 4.80 0.98 13.13
CA ILE A 197 6.13 0.75 12.57
C ILE A 197 5.99 0.79 11.05
N PRO A 198 6.48 1.84 10.35
CA PRO A 198 6.25 2.01 8.93
C PRO A 198 6.76 0.80 8.14
N LEU A 199 5.93 0.30 7.21
CA LEU A 199 6.22 -0.85 6.34
C LEU A 199 6.37 -2.20 7.06
N LEU A 200 7.27 -2.32 8.04
CA LEU A 200 7.53 -3.57 8.77
C LEU A 200 6.36 -4.01 9.64
N GLY A 201 5.62 -3.06 10.21
CA GLY A 201 4.39 -3.30 10.95
C GLY A 201 3.31 -4.04 10.16
N PRO A 202 2.86 -3.48 9.03
CA PRO A 202 1.95 -4.15 8.10
C PRO A 202 2.46 -5.55 7.69
N LEU A 203 3.75 -5.69 7.40
CA LEU A 203 4.33 -6.98 7.01
C LEU A 203 4.27 -8.01 8.15
N ALA A 204 4.63 -7.61 9.37
CA ALA A 204 4.50 -8.45 10.55
C ALA A 204 3.04 -8.85 10.79
N TYR A 205 2.10 -7.91 10.62
CA TYR A 205 0.66 -8.21 10.67
C TYR A 205 0.26 -9.29 9.65
N LEU A 206 0.66 -9.16 8.38
CA LEU A 206 0.34 -10.16 7.35
C LEU A 206 0.93 -11.55 7.66
N CYS A 207 2.11 -11.61 8.27
CA CYS A 207 2.74 -12.87 8.68
C CYS A 207 2.03 -13.53 9.87
N LEU A 208 1.51 -12.74 10.81
CA LEU A 208 0.99 -13.23 12.09
C LEU A 208 -0.53 -13.36 12.14
N ARG A 209 -1.26 -12.72 11.23
CA ARG A 209 -2.73 -12.69 11.26
C ARG A 209 -3.33 -14.10 11.09
N PRO A 210 -4.38 -14.45 11.85
CA PRO A 210 -5.15 -15.67 11.61
C PRO A 210 -5.83 -15.63 10.24
N SER A 211 -6.04 -16.77 9.60
CA SER A 211 -6.81 -16.86 8.36
C SER A 211 -8.24 -16.36 8.54
N LEU A 212 -8.83 -15.76 7.49
CA LEU A 212 -10.24 -15.36 7.54
C LEU A 212 -11.15 -16.57 7.81
N LEU A 213 -12.14 -16.43 8.69
CA LEU A 213 -13.11 -17.48 8.94
C LEU A 213 -14.06 -17.57 7.73
N SER A 214 -13.96 -18.64 6.95
CA SER A 214 -14.97 -18.96 5.93
C SER A 214 -16.11 -19.73 6.61
N PHE A 215 -17.27 -19.12 6.76
CA PHE A 215 -18.49 -19.89 7.03
C PHE A 215 -18.80 -20.74 5.81
N ARG A 216 -18.47 -22.04 5.85
CA ARG A 216 -19.13 -23.02 4.98
C ARG A 216 -20.54 -23.16 5.52
N PHE A 217 -21.56 -22.75 4.76
CA PHE A 217 -22.88 -23.33 4.95
C PHE A 217 -22.71 -24.83 4.72
N GLY A 218 -22.72 -25.61 5.81
CA GLY A 218 -22.92 -27.04 5.70
C GLY A 218 -24.28 -27.24 5.02
N ASN A 219 -24.29 -27.90 3.87
CA ASN A 219 -25.53 -28.44 3.34
C ASN A 219 -26.15 -29.34 4.42
N PRO A 220 -27.44 -29.17 4.76
CA PRO A 220 -28.15 -30.10 5.65
C PRO A 220 -28.19 -31.51 5.07
#